data_AF-A0A3D5JI55-F1
#
_entry.id   AF-A0A3D5JI55-F1
#
_cell.length_a   1.000
_cell.length_b   1.000
_cell.length_c   1.000
_cell.angle_alpha   90.00
_cell.angle_beta   90.00
_cell.angle_gamma   90.00
#
_symmetry.space_group_name_H-M   'P 1'
#
loop_
_entity.id
_entity.type
_entity.pdbx_description
1 polymer ?
#
loop_
_entity_poly.entity_id
_entity_poly.type
_entity_poly.pdbx_seq_one_letter_code
_entity_poly.pdbx_strand_id
1 'polypeptide(L)'
;MSYPRDMIGYGPTPPHAGWPGDARVAVQFVLNYEEGGENSILHGDPASEIFLSEIIGAAPFEGARHMSMESIYEYGSRAGVWRLLDLFRDRDVPLTLFAVAMAMERHPAVIERALADRHEIASHGYRWINYHGMAEDEEREHLHRAIEIHSRI
;
A
#
# COMPACT_ATOMS: atom_id res chain seq x y z
N MET A 1 -12.05 -33.76 0.84
CA MET A 1 -11.32 -32.48 1.01
C MET A 1 -11.56 -32.01 2.43
N SER A 2 -10.51 -31.61 3.15
CA SER A 2 -10.65 -30.90 4.42
C SER A 2 -11.10 -29.46 4.15
N TYR A 3 -11.90 -28.89 5.05
CA TYR A 3 -12.29 -27.48 4.97
C TYR A 3 -11.08 -26.60 5.32
N PRO A 4 -10.60 -25.73 4.41
CA PRO A 4 -9.27 -25.11 4.54
C PRO A 4 -9.26 -23.79 5.33
N ARG A 5 -10.35 -23.45 6.02
CA ARG A 5 -10.48 -22.19 6.76
C ARG A 5 -10.67 -22.48 8.24
N ASP A 6 -9.94 -21.74 9.07
CA ASP A 6 -10.17 -21.72 10.51
C ASP A 6 -11.35 -20.77 10.82
N MET A 7 -12.48 -21.33 11.27
CA MET A 7 -13.65 -20.57 11.72
C MET A 7 -13.70 -20.43 13.25
N ILE A 8 -12.76 -21.05 13.96
CA ILE A 8 -12.73 -21.10 15.43
C ILE A 8 -11.81 -20.01 15.96
N GLY A 9 -10.58 -19.93 15.46
CA GLY A 9 -9.56 -19.03 15.99
C GLY A 9 -9.38 -19.21 17.50
N TYR A 10 -9.44 -18.11 18.26
CA TYR A 10 -9.30 -18.14 19.72
C TYR A 10 -10.58 -18.52 20.49
N GLY A 11 -11.74 -18.63 19.82
CA GLY A 11 -13.02 -18.88 20.48
C GLY A 11 -13.35 -17.85 21.58
N PRO A 12 -14.02 -18.25 22.69
CA PRO A 12 -14.46 -17.32 23.74
C PRO A 12 -13.34 -16.88 24.70
N THR A 13 -12.10 -17.38 24.50
CA THR A 13 -10.97 -17.15 25.41
C THR A 13 -9.76 -16.57 24.67
N PRO A 14 -9.86 -15.34 24.13
CA PRO A 14 -8.71 -14.68 23.53
C PRO A 14 -7.61 -14.45 24.58
N PRO A 15 -6.32 -14.59 24.20
CA PRO A 15 -5.23 -14.35 25.12
C PRO A 15 -5.20 -12.88 25.55
N HIS A 16 -4.72 -12.62 26.76
CA HIS A 16 -4.41 -11.27 27.20
C HIS A 16 -3.14 -10.80 26.47
N ALA A 17 -3.23 -9.72 25.70
CA ALA A 17 -2.14 -9.28 24.83
C ALA A 17 -0.92 -8.71 25.57
N GLY A 18 -1.11 -8.19 26.78
CA GLY A 18 0.00 -7.72 27.63
C GLY A 18 0.78 -6.55 27.02
N TRP A 19 0.06 -5.56 26.48
CA TRP A 19 0.69 -4.44 25.77
C TRP A 19 1.65 -3.64 26.68
N PRO A 20 2.71 -3.04 26.10
CA PRO A 20 3.65 -2.21 26.85
C PRO A 20 2.93 -1.11 27.65
N GLY A 21 3.38 -0.89 28.89
CA GLY A 21 2.79 0.12 29.77
C GLY A 21 1.37 -0.18 30.25
N ASP A 22 0.92 -1.45 30.16
CA ASP A 22 -0.45 -1.87 30.52
C ASP A 22 -1.53 -1.15 29.71
N ALA A 23 -1.22 -0.81 28.46
CA ALA A 23 -2.16 -0.14 27.57
C ALA A 23 -3.40 -1.00 27.33
N ARG A 24 -4.59 -0.38 27.41
CA ARG A 24 -5.87 -1.06 27.20
C ARG A 24 -6.16 -1.34 25.72
N VAL A 25 -5.47 -0.65 24.82
CA VAL A 25 -5.62 -0.77 23.37
C VAL A 25 -4.28 -0.44 22.70
N ALA A 26 -3.96 -1.18 21.65
CA ALA A 26 -2.91 -0.81 20.70
C ALA A 26 -3.59 -0.21 19.46
N VAL A 27 -3.19 1.00 19.08
CA VAL A 27 -3.66 1.66 17.86
C VAL A 27 -2.49 1.68 16.87
N GLN A 28 -2.73 1.16 15.66
CA GLN A 28 -1.73 1.12 14.60
C GLN A 28 -2.31 1.87 13.40
N PHE A 29 -1.62 2.93 12.97
CA PHE A 29 -2.01 3.75 11.83
C PHE A 29 -1.24 3.29 10.60
N VAL A 30 -1.96 2.87 9.56
CA VAL A 30 -1.40 2.51 8.25
C VAL A 30 -1.59 3.66 7.28
N LEU A 31 -0.51 4.05 6.60
CA LEU A 31 -0.57 4.92 5.45
C LEU A 31 -0.20 4.12 4.20
N ASN A 32 -1.15 3.87 3.30
CA ASN A 32 -0.83 3.25 2.01
C ASN A 32 -0.17 4.30 1.12
N TYR A 33 0.85 3.87 0.36
CA TYR A 33 1.50 4.66 -0.68
C TYR A 33 1.51 3.85 -1.97
N GLU A 34 0.51 4.13 -2.81
CA GLU A 34 0.14 3.31 -3.97
C GLU A 34 0.30 4.09 -5.28
N GLU A 35 0.37 5.42 -5.18
CA GLU A 35 0.29 6.36 -6.29
C GLU A 35 1.58 6.36 -7.13
N GLY A 36 1.43 5.97 -8.40
CA GLY A 36 2.50 5.62 -9.32
C GLY A 36 2.72 4.10 -9.47
N GLY A 37 1.97 3.27 -8.76
CA GLY A 37 2.02 1.80 -8.81
C GLY A 37 0.72 1.13 -9.27
N GLU A 38 -0.36 1.90 -9.41
CA GLU A 38 -1.71 1.48 -9.83
C GLU A 38 -1.79 1.02 -11.29
N ASN A 39 -2.98 0.58 -11.74
CA ASN A 39 -3.19 0.17 -13.13
C ASN A 39 -3.02 1.36 -14.10
N SER A 40 -2.11 1.21 -15.06
CA SER A 40 -1.94 2.12 -16.17
C SER A 40 -1.33 1.43 -17.37
N ILE A 41 -1.76 1.79 -18.57
CA ILE A 41 -1.11 1.32 -19.80
C ILE A 41 0.37 1.75 -19.87
N LEU A 42 0.77 2.79 -19.12
CA LEU A 42 2.15 3.23 -19.00
C LEU A 42 2.99 2.28 -18.12
N HIS A 43 2.34 1.46 -17.31
CA HIS A 43 2.97 0.45 -16.46
C HIS A 43 2.93 -0.96 -17.07
N GLY A 44 2.32 -1.10 -18.26
CA GLY A 44 2.16 -2.37 -18.98
C GLY A 44 0.81 -3.06 -18.77
N ASP A 45 -0.12 -2.43 -18.05
CA ASP A 45 -1.43 -3.01 -17.77
C ASP A 45 -2.39 -2.84 -18.98
N PRO A 46 -3.41 -3.72 -19.12
CA PRO A 46 -4.31 -3.65 -20.28
C PRO A 46 -5.26 -2.45 -20.27
N ALA A 47 -5.49 -1.81 -19.12
CA ALA A 47 -6.44 -0.71 -18.96
C ALA A 47 -6.03 0.27 -17.85
N SER A 48 -6.71 1.41 -17.79
CA SER A 48 -6.60 2.37 -16.71
C SER A 48 -7.18 1.88 -15.37
N GLU A 49 -6.70 2.44 -14.27
CA GLU A 49 -7.27 2.25 -12.93
C GLU A 49 -8.75 2.65 -12.84
N ILE A 50 -9.45 1.98 -11.91
CA ILE A 50 -10.87 2.16 -11.61
C ILE A 50 -11.16 2.26 -10.11
N PHE A 51 -10.23 1.85 -9.26
CA PHE A 51 -10.46 1.69 -7.82
C PHE A 51 -10.03 2.92 -7.02
N LEU A 52 -10.62 3.08 -5.82
CA LEU A 52 -10.32 4.11 -4.80
C LEU A 52 -9.98 5.51 -5.34
N SER A 53 -10.92 6.12 -6.06
CA SER A 53 -10.83 7.51 -6.48
C SER A 53 -12.14 8.25 -6.24
N GLU A 54 -12.15 9.55 -6.52
CA GLU A 54 -13.37 10.36 -6.49
C GLU A 54 -14.35 10.01 -7.63
N ILE A 55 -13.92 9.23 -8.63
CA ILE A 55 -14.76 8.78 -9.74
C ILE A 55 -15.41 7.44 -9.36
N ILE A 56 -16.48 7.53 -8.59
CA ILE A 56 -17.21 6.36 -8.11
C ILE A 56 -17.80 5.56 -9.28
N GLY A 57 -17.42 4.28 -9.38
CA GLY A 57 -17.86 3.40 -10.46
C GLY A 57 -17.18 3.67 -11.80
N ALA A 58 -15.94 4.19 -11.78
CA ALA A 58 -15.13 4.33 -13.00
C ALA A 58 -15.07 3.01 -13.78
N ALA A 59 -15.21 3.10 -15.10
CA ALA A 59 -15.00 1.99 -16.01
C ALA A 59 -13.54 1.97 -16.48
N PRO A 60 -12.94 0.79 -16.72
CA PRO A 60 -11.58 0.70 -17.23
C PRO A 60 -11.56 1.18 -18.68
N PHE A 61 -10.57 2.00 -19.04
CA PHE A 61 -10.32 2.35 -20.43
C PHE A 61 -9.26 1.40 -20.99
N GLU A 62 -9.69 0.41 -21.75
CA GLU A 62 -8.80 -0.57 -22.38
C GLU A 62 -7.87 0.09 -23.41
N GLY A 63 -6.57 -0.21 -23.32
CA GLY A 63 -5.55 0.31 -24.23
C GLY A 63 -5.38 1.83 -24.22
N ALA A 64 -5.98 2.53 -23.25
CA ALA A 64 -5.96 3.98 -23.18
C ALA A 64 -5.72 4.48 -21.75
N ARG A 65 -5.26 5.73 -21.66
CA ARG A 65 -5.10 6.45 -20.40
C ARG A 65 -6.43 7.05 -19.96
N HIS A 66 -6.64 7.08 -18.64
CA HIS A 66 -7.73 7.82 -18.03
C HIS A 66 -7.16 9.01 -17.27
N MET A 67 -6.98 10.13 -17.98
CA MET A 67 -6.26 11.32 -17.48
C MET A 67 -6.81 11.86 -16.14
N SER A 68 -8.14 11.85 -15.96
CA SER A 68 -8.75 12.29 -14.70
C SER A 68 -8.36 11.36 -13.53
N MET A 69 -8.40 10.04 -13.75
CA MET A 69 -7.97 9.05 -12.75
C MET A 69 -6.51 9.26 -12.36
N GLU A 70 -5.62 9.39 -13.35
CA GLU A 70 -4.20 9.66 -13.12
C GLU A 70 -4.01 10.92 -12.27
N SER A 71 -4.71 12.02 -12.60
CA SER A 71 -4.58 13.27 -11.84
C SER A 71 -5.08 13.17 -10.39
N ILE A 72 -6.02 12.26 -10.10
CA ILE A 72 -6.50 12.00 -8.74
C ILE A 72 -5.42 11.25 -7.94
N TYR A 73 -4.83 10.20 -8.52
CA TYR A 73 -3.69 9.50 -7.91
C TYR A 73 -2.49 10.44 -7.71
N GLU A 74 -2.20 11.31 -8.69
CA GLU A 74 -1.15 12.30 -8.56
C GLU A 74 -1.36 13.26 -7.37
N TYR A 75 -2.60 13.54 -6.95
CA TYR A 75 -2.83 14.37 -5.76
C TYR A 75 -2.27 13.71 -4.49
N GLY A 76 -2.41 12.40 -4.34
CA GLY A 76 -1.91 11.63 -3.21
C GLY A 76 -0.40 11.78 -3.07
N SER A 77 0.35 11.50 -4.14
CA SER A 77 1.82 11.60 -4.15
C SER A 77 2.36 13.04 -4.14
N ARG A 78 1.64 14.01 -4.73
CA ARG A 78 2.10 15.41 -4.83
C ARG A 78 1.78 16.25 -3.61
N ALA A 79 0.67 15.96 -2.92
CA ALA A 79 0.16 16.84 -1.87
C ALA A 79 -0.39 16.09 -0.64
N GLY A 80 -1.15 15.02 -0.84
CA GLY A 80 -1.78 14.25 0.24
C GLY A 80 -0.75 13.71 1.24
N VAL A 81 0.27 13.03 0.71
CA VAL A 81 1.31 12.37 1.51
C VAL A 81 2.06 13.33 2.43
N TRP A 82 2.46 14.50 1.93
CA TRP A 82 3.21 15.48 2.73
C TRP A 82 2.38 16.02 3.89
N ARG A 83 1.10 16.32 3.63
CA ARG A 83 0.18 16.79 4.67
C ARG A 83 0.00 15.75 5.77
N LEU A 84 -0.06 14.47 5.43
CA LEU A 84 -0.20 13.38 6.40
C LEU A 84 1.11 13.14 7.16
N LEU A 85 2.26 13.11 6.49
CA LEU A 85 3.55 12.96 7.18
C LEU A 85 3.81 14.12 8.15
N ASP A 86 3.51 15.36 7.77
CA ASP A 86 3.59 16.52 8.68
C ASP A 86 2.64 16.35 9.88
N LEU A 87 1.39 15.94 9.65
CA LEU A 87 0.40 15.74 10.70
C LEU A 87 0.84 14.73 11.78
N PHE A 88 1.41 13.61 11.36
CA PHE A 88 1.85 12.53 12.26
C PHE A 88 3.16 12.86 12.96
N ARG A 89 4.09 13.51 12.26
CA ARG A 89 5.30 14.08 12.86
C ARG A 89 4.96 15.08 13.97
N ASP A 90 4.07 16.03 13.71
CA ASP A 90 3.68 17.08 14.67
C ASP A 90 3.05 16.50 15.96
N ARG A 91 2.48 15.30 15.87
CA ARG A 91 1.86 14.59 16.99
C ARG A 91 2.78 13.57 17.66
N ASP A 92 3.99 13.37 17.14
CA ASP A 92 4.91 12.29 17.53
C ASP A 92 4.21 10.91 17.56
N VAL A 93 3.39 10.63 16.54
CA VAL A 93 2.69 9.35 16.38
C VAL A 93 3.32 8.56 15.23
N PRO A 94 3.77 7.32 15.45
CA PRO A 94 4.39 6.50 14.41
C PRO A 94 3.34 5.98 13.41
N LEU A 95 3.80 5.80 12.17
CA LEU A 95 3.08 5.14 11.09
C LEU A 95 3.79 3.84 10.68
N THR A 96 3.03 2.91 10.13
CA THR A 96 3.56 1.91 9.19
C THR A 96 3.07 2.29 7.80
N LEU A 97 4.00 2.56 6.87
CA LEU A 97 3.68 2.81 5.48
C LEU A 97 3.58 1.48 4.75
N PHE A 98 2.44 1.22 4.12
CA PHE A 98 2.27 0.13 3.17
C PHE A 98 2.62 0.66 1.79
N ALA A 99 3.88 0.50 1.40
CA ALA A 99 4.43 1.13 0.22
C ALA A 99 4.54 0.14 -0.95
N VAL A 100 3.91 0.49 -2.08
CA VAL A 100 4.02 -0.27 -3.32
C VAL A 100 5.38 0.02 -3.92
N ALA A 101 6.16 -1.01 -4.22
CA ALA A 101 7.56 -0.83 -4.57
C ALA A 101 7.78 0.02 -5.84
N MET A 102 6.91 -0.10 -6.86
CA MET A 102 6.96 0.78 -8.02
C MET A 102 6.71 2.26 -7.66
N ALA A 103 5.76 2.54 -6.75
CA ALA A 103 5.51 3.90 -6.28
C ALA A 103 6.71 4.47 -5.50
N MET A 104 7.38 3.63 -4.71
CA MET A 104 8.62 3.98 -4.01
C MET A 104 9.72 4.43 -4.99
N GLU A 105 9.97 3.65 -6.05
CA GLU A 105 11.00 3.99 -7.06
C GLU A 105 10.71 5.32 -7.77
N ARG A 106 9.43 5.66 -7.97
CA ARG A 106 9.03 6.91 -8.62
C ARG A 106 9.17 8.13 -7.72
N HIS A 107 9.13 7.94 -6.40
CA HIS A 107 9.18 9.06 -5.45
C HIS A 107 9.96 8.71 -4.16
N PRO A 108 11.27 8.45 -4.26
CA PRO A 108 12.07 8.00 -3.12
C PRO A 108 12.09 9.00 -1.95
N ALA A 109 11.94 10.31 -2.22
CA ALA A 109 11.92 11.35 -1.20
C ALA A 109 10.81 11.17 -0.14
N VAL A 110 9.68 10.55 -0.49
CA VAL A 110 8.62 10.22 0.48
C VAL A 110 9.10 9.15 1.47
N ILE A 111 9.83 8.16 0.98
CA ILE A 111 10.36 7.05 1.78
C ILE A 111 11.49 7.55 2.69
N GLU A 112 12.41 8.33 2.13
CA GLU A 112 13.47 9.00 2.90
C GLU A 112 12.89 9.84 4.05
N ARG A 113 11.82 10.60 3.77
CA ARG A 113 11.11 11.40 4.77
C ARG A 113 10.49 10.52 5.86
N ALA A 114 9.77 9.47 5.47
CA ALA A 114 9.11 8.58 6.42
C ALA A 114 10.12 7.84 7.33
N LEU A 115 11.25 7.39 6.78
CA LEU A 115 12.35 6.78 7.54
C LEU A 115 13.00 7.79 8.50
N ALA A 116 13.25 9.02 8.05
CA ALA A 116 13.76 10.08 8.92
C ALA A 116 12.81 10.38 10.10
N ASP A 117 11.50 10.24 9.88
CA ASP A 117 10.46 10.38 10.91
C ASP A 117 10.22 9.10 11.73
N ARG A 118 11.07 8.07 11.55
CA ARG A 118 11.04 6.78 12.26
C ARG A 118 9.76 5.97 12.02
N HIS A 119 9.14 6.16 10.87
CA HIS A 119 8.04 5.30 10.42
C HIS A 119 8.59 3.97 9.89
N GLU A 120 7.79 2.91 10.02
CA GLU A 120 8.08 1.61 9.42
C GLU A 120 7.67 1.62 7.94
N ILE A 121 8.43 0.95 7.07
CA ILE A 121 8.06 0.74 5.66
C ILE A 121 7.81 -0.76 5.44
N ALA A 122 6.55 -1.14 5.31
CA ALA A 122 6.14 -2.49 4.97
C ALA A 122 5.90 -2.62 3.47
N SER A 123 6.20 -3.80 2.91
CA SER A 123 5.95 -4.09 1.50
C SER A 123 4.45 -4.20 1.25
N HIS A 124 3.99 -3.47 0.25
CA HIS A 124 2.62 -3.55 -0.29
C HIS A 124 2.62 -4.13 -1.72
N GLY A 125 3.56 -5.04 -1.98
CA GLY A 125 3.78 -5.66 -3.30
C GLY A 125 4.56 -4.77 -4.27
N TYR A 126 4.90 -5.33 -5.44
CA TYR A 126 5.61 -4.57 -6.48
C TYR A 126 4.67 -3.62 -7.23
N ARG A 127 3.45 -4.10 -7.51
CA ARG A 127 2.37 -3.39 -8.21
C ARG A 127 1.13 -3.35 -7.34
N TRP A 128 0.34 -2.28 -7.49
CA TRP A 128 -0.99 -2.17 -6.91
C TRP A 128 -2.03 -2.63 -7.94
N ILE A 129 -2.22 -3.94 -8.00
CA ILE A 129 -3.11 -4.60 -8.96
C ILE A 129 -3.81 -5.78 -8.27
N ASN A 130 -4.81 -6.36 -8.94
CA ASN A 130 -5.44 -7.58 -8.47
C ASN A 130 -4.57 -8.80 -8.82
N TYR A 131 -4.02 -9.48 -7.80
CA TYR A 131 -3.24 -10.71 -7.98
C TYR A 131 -4.11 -11.96 -8.19
N HIS A 132 -5.44 -11.87 -8.04
CA HIS A 132 -6.32 -13.01 -8.28
C HIS A 132 -6.25 -13.48 -9.74
N GLY A 133 -5.84 -14.73 -9.93
CA GLY A 133 -5.71 -15.34 -11.26
C GLY A 133 -4.35 -15.11 -11.92
N MET A 134 -3.43 -14.40 -11.27
CA MET A 134 -2.02 -14.34 -11.67
C MET A 134 -1.36 -15.71 -11.51
N ALA A 135 -0.41 -16.03 -12.40
CA ALA A 135 0.36 -17.27 -12.28
C ALA A 135 1.33 -17.18 -11.08
N GLU A 136 1.55 -18.30 -10.38
CA GLU A 136 2.38 -18.33 -9.15
C GLU A 136 3.81 -17.83 -9.40
N ASP A 137 4.40 -18.16 -10.54
CA ASP A 137 5.74 -17.72 -10.93
C ASP A 137 5.82 -16.21 -11.17
N GLU A 138 4.80 -15.63 -11.80
CA GLU A 138 4.68 -14.18 -12.00
C GLU A 138 4.50 -13.43 -10.67
N GLU A 139 3.60 -13.91 -9.80
CA GLU A 139 3.39 -13.33 -8.46
C GLU A 139 4.66 -13.41 -7.61
N ARG A 140 5.38 -14.53 -7.69
CA ARG A 140 6.66 -14.73 -7.01
C ARG A 140 7.74 -13.78 -7.53
N GLU A 141 7.79 -13.51 -8.84
CA GLU A 141 8.68 -12.50 -9.41
C GLU A 141 8.36 -11.11 -8.87
N HIS A 142 7.08 -10.72 -8.83
CA HIS A 142 6.64 -9.46 -8.23
C HIS A 142 7.05 -9.35 -6.76
N LEU A 143 6.90 -10.41 -5.97
CA LEU A 143 7.35 -10.45 -4.58
C LEU A 143 8.86 -10.22 -4.46
N HIS A 144 9.68 -10.92 -5.25
CA HIS A 144 11.12 -10.77 -5.21
C HIS A 144 11.57 -9.37 -5.64
N ARG A 145 10.92 -8.81 -6.67
CA ARG A 145 11.21 -7.44 -7.13
C ARG A 145 10.86 -6.40 -6.08
N ALA A 146 9.74 -6.56 -5.38
CA ALA A 146 9.39 -5.69 -4.26
C ALA A 146 10.46 -5.75 -3.16
N ILE A 147 10.90 -6.94 -2.77
CA ILE A 147 11.96 -7.12 -1.75
C ILE A 147 13.27 -6.48 -2.21
N GLU A 148 13.66 -6.64 -3.47
CA GLU A 148 14.87 -6.01 -4.02
C GLU A 148 14.79 -4.48 -3.92
N ILE A 149 13.68 -3.88 -4.34
CA ILE A 149 13.47 -2.43 -4.27
C ILE A 149 13.56 -1.94 -2.81
N HIS A 150 12.84 -2.60 -1.90
CA HIS A 150 12.88 -2.26 -0.46
C HIS A 150 14.29 -2.36 0.13
N SER A 151 15.14 -3.25 -0.37
CA SER A 151 16.50 -3.45 0.15
C SER A 151 17.50 -2.41 -0.35
N ARG A 152 17.14 -1.61 -1.37
CA ARG A 152 18.00 -0.58 -1.97
C ARG A 152 17.74 0.84 -1.45
N ILE A 153 16.61 1.04 -0.78
CA ILE A 153 16.13 2.34 -0.27
C ILE A 153 16.27 2.34 1.25
#